data_AF-A0AA39TK94-F1
#
_entry.id   AF-A0AA39TK94-F1
#
_cell.length_a   1.000
_cell.length_b   1.000
_cell.length_c   1.000
_cell.angle_alpha   90.00
_cell.angle_beta   90.00
_cell.angle_gamma   90.00
#
_symmetry.space_group_name_H-M   'P 1'
#
loop_
_entity.id
_entity.type
_entity.pdbx_description
1 polymer ?
#
loop_
_entity_poly.entity_id
_entity_poly.type
_entity_poly.pdbx_seq_one_letter_code
_entity_poly.pdbx_strand_id
1 'polypeptide(L)'
;MQFTLKTLAIVAATVGMVNAICPGYNFGIADLGGGRIGSWRVYDDSCNSALTVITDNPCTQGSFDCSPAPITFTGLHLDGQNYACRGDPNAGSCDGHGIQVCCRNDGN
;
A
#
# COMPACT_ATOMS: atom_id res chain seq x y z
N MET A 1 4.02 -55.40 -21.50
CA MET A 1 4.76 -54.51 -20.59
C MET A 1 3.85 -53.33 -20.28
N GLN A 2 3.25 -53.31 -19.09
CA GLN A 2 2.19 -52.35 -18.73
C GLN A 2 2.83 -51.22 -17.92
N PHE A 3 2.95 -50.03 -18.52
CA PHE A 3 3.53 -48.86 -17.84
C PHE A 3 2.41 -48.13 -17.10
N THR A 4 2.31 -48.35 -15.79
CA THR A 4 1.39 -47.62 -14.91
C THR A 4 2.00 -46.26 -14.59
N LEU A 5 1.51 -45.21 -15.25
CA LEU A 5 1.84 -43.83 -14.94
C LEU A 5 1.09 -43.41 -13.67
N LYS A 6 1.81 -43.27 -12.55
CA LYS A 6 1.28 -42.68 -11.32
C LYS A 6 1.38 -41.16 -11.42
N THR A 7 0.25 -40.50 -11.64
CA THR A 7 0.14 -39.03 -11.68
C THR A 7 0.42 -38.47 -10.28
N LEU A 8 1.59 -37.86 -10.07
CA LEU A 8 1.82 -36.99 -8.91
C LEU A 8 1.22 -35.62 -9.21
N ALA A 9 0.11 -35.29 -8.56
CA ALA A 9 -0.41 -33.92 -8.55
C ALA A 9 0.42 -33.10 -7.55
N ILE A 10 1.30 -32.23 -8.08
CA ILE A 10 2.07 -31.26 -7.31
C ILE A 10 1.11 -30.14 -6.91
N VAL A 11 0.73 -30.07 -5.64
CA VAL A 11 0.03 -28.91 -5.08
C VAL A 11 1.05 -27.79 -4.91
N ALA A 12 1.10 -26.87 -5.87
CA ALA A 12 1.84 -25.63 -5.73
C ALA A 12 1.11 -24.71 -4.75
N ALA A 13 1.50 -24.76 -3.47
CA ALA A 13 1.07 -23.77 -2.49
C ALA A 13 1.78 -22.44 -2.82
N THR A 14 1.09 -21.52 -3.48
CA THR A 14 1.51 -20.12 -3.54
C THR A 14 1.34 -19.53 -2.14
N VAL A 15 2.38 -19.64 -1.32
CA VAL A 15 2.52 -18.82 -0.11
C VAL A 15 2.61 -17.37 -0.57
N GLY A 16 1.48 -16.66 -0.52
CA GLY A 16 1.49 -15.21 -0.56
C GLY A 16 2.29 -14.76 0.66
N MET A 17 3.56 -14.43 0.46
CA MET A 17 4.36 -13.80 1.50
C MET A 17 3.72 -12.43 1.73
N VAL A 18 2.82 -12.35 2.71
CA VAL A 18 2.37 -11.08 3.27
C VAL A 18 3.57 -10.53 4.05
N ASN A 19 4.57 -10.04 3.30
CA ASN A 19 5.52 -9.10 3.87
C ASN A 19 4.67 -7.88 4.21
N ALA A 20 4.54 -7.59 5.51
CA ALA A 20 3.93 -6.36 5.95
C ALA A 20 4.54 -5.22 5.13
N ILE A 21 3.71 -4.55 4.34
CA ILE A 21 4.14 -3.55 3.36
C ILE A 21 4.91 -2.43 4.05
N CYS A 22 4.55 -2.17 5.30
CA CYS A 22 5.20 -1.22 6.16
C CYS A 22 5.37 -1.87 7.53
N PRO A 23 6.52 -2.50 7.82
CA PRO A 23 6.75 -3.20 9.08
C PRO A 23 6.53 -2.27 10.29
N GLY A 24 5.53 -2.55 11.11
CA GLY A 24 5.21 -1.75 12.30
C GLY A 24 4.36 -0.49 12.04
N TYR A 25 3.72 -0.38 10.87
CA TYR A 25 2.75 0.65 10.51
C TYR A 25 1.38 0.04 10.22
N ASN A 26 0.34 0.87 10.12
CA ASN A 26 -1.03 0.42 9.84
C ASN A 26 -1.34 0.43 8.35
N PHE A 27 -0.84 1.43 7.63
CA PHE A 27 -1.18 1.67 6.24
C PHE A 27 0.04 2.07 5.42
N GLY A 28 -0.03 1.88 4.11
CA GLY A 28 0.94 2.40 3.16
C GLY A 28 0.25 3.14 2.02
N ILE A 29 0.82 4.25 1.56
CA ILE A 29 0.30 5.01 0.43
C ILE A 29 1.11 4.69 -0.81
N ALA A 30 0.44 4.28 -1.87
CA ALA A 30 1.05 4.07 -3.18
C ALA A 30 0.49 5.07 -4.19
N ASP A 31 1.35 5.50 -5.10
CA ASP A 31 0.97 6.20 -6.33
C ASP A 31 0.71 5.15 -7.41
N LEU A 32 -0.53 5.11 -7.90
CA LEU A 32 -0.95 4.20 -8.97
C LEU A 32 -0.57 4.75 -10.35
N GLY A 33 -0.01 5.95 -10.39
CA GLY A 33 0.17 6.73 -11.58
C GLY A 33 -1.15 7.33 -12.06
N GLY A 34 -1.01 8.16 -13.08
CA GLY A 34 -2.09 8.91 -13.67
C GLY A 34 -1.51 10.11 -14.40
N GLY A 35 -2.11 10.47 -15.53
CA GLY A 35 -1.61 11.56 -16.37
C GLY A 35 -1.88 12.92 -15.73
N ARG A 36 -2.86 13.64 -16.28
CA ARG A 36 -3.30 14.95 -15.72
C ARG A 36 -4.01 14.83 -14.36
N ILE A 37 -4.53 13.64 -14.05
CA ILE A 37 -5.21 13.30 -12.80
C ILE A 37 -4.46 12.08 -12.27
N GLY A 38 -3.90 12.19 -11.07
CA GLY A 38 -3.21 11.10 -10.39
C GLY A 38 -4.20 10.22 -9.64
N SER A 39 -3.77 9.00 -9.32
CA SER A 39 -4.51 8.07 -8.49
C SER A 39 -3.63 7.61 -7.35
N TRP A 40 -4.08 7.82 -6.11
CA TRP A 40 -3.39 7.37 -4.92
C TRP A 40 -4.26 6.36 -4.19
N ARG A 41 -3.62 5.32 -3.67
CA ARG A 41 -4.30 4.28 -2.91
C ARG A 41 -3.60 4.07 -1.59
N VAL A 42 -4.41 3.94 -0.57
CA VAL A 42 -4.01 3.52 0.76
C VAL A 42 -4.25 2.03 0.86
N TYR A 43 -3.18 1.29 1.15
CA TYR A 43 -3.22 -0.14 1.42
C TYR A 43 -3.07 -0.40 2.92
N ASP A 44 -3.77 -1.39 3.44
CA ASP A 44 -3.47 -1.96 4.75
C ASP A 44 -2.25 -2.90 4.68
N ASP A 45 -1.82 -3.47 5.81
CA ASP A 45 -0.70 -4.41 5.91
C ASP A 45 -0.88 -5.71 5.10
N SER A 46 -2.12 -6.02 4.72
CA SER A 46 -2.52 -7.18 3.94
C SER A 46 -2.75 -6.87 2.44
N CYS A 47 -2.31 -5.69 1.98
CA CYS A 47 -2.52 -5.18 0.62
C CYS A 47 -4.01 -4.99 0.23
N ASN A 48 -4.93 -4.86 1.18
CA ASN A 48 -6.29 -4.45 0.83
C ASN A 48 -6.36 -2.94 0.67
N SER A 49 -7.12 -2.48 -0.32
CA SER A 49 -7.42 -1.06 -0.53
C SER A 49 -8.32 -0.53 0.59
N ALA A 50 -7.77 0.29 1.47
CA ALA A 50 -8.53 1.02 2.49
C ALA A 50 -9.19 2.30 1.93
N LEU A 51 -8.48 3.01 1.05
CA LEU A 51 -8.96 4.24 0.42
C LEU A 51 -8.34 4.40 -0.97
N THR A 52 -9.11 4.86 -1.95
CA THR A 52 -8.58 5.28 -3.25
C THR A 52 -9.04 6.72 -3.53
N VAL A 53 -8.09 7.58 -3.86
CA VAL A 53 -8.34 8.99 -4.17
C VAL A 53 -7.84 9.29 -5.59
N ILE A 54 -8.72 9.85 -6.41
CA ILE A 54 -8.43 10.22 -7.80
C ILE A 54 -8.60 11.73 -7.91
N THR A 55 -7.51 12.45 -8.14
CA THR A 55 -7.49 13.93 -8.10
C THR A 55 -6.28 14.50 -8.84
N ASP A 56 -6.30 15.79 -9.16
CA ASP A 56 -5.11 16.51 -9.61
C ASP A 56 -4.12 16.73 -8.45
N ASN A 57 -4.62 16.92 -7.23
CA ASN A 57 -3.80 17.15 -6.04
C ASN A 57 -4.40 16.44 -4.80
N PRO A 58 -3.71 15.42 -4.24
CA PRO A 58 -4.21 14.67 -3.09
C PRO A 58 -4.10 15.46 -1.78
N CYS A 59 -3.20 16.45 -1.73
CA CYS A 59 -2.93 17.27 -0.55
C CYS A 59 -4.03 18.30 -0.27
N THR A 60 -4.94 18.54 -1.21
CA THR A 60 -6.07 19.49 -1.06
C THR A 60 -7.39 18.78 -0.76
N GLN A 61 -7.44 17.45 -0.81
CA GLN A 61 -8.66 16.66 -0.61
C GLN A 61 -9.02 16.48 0.87
N GLY A 62 -8.11 16.79 1.80
CA GLY A 62 -8.31 16.62 3.23
C GLY A 62 -8.13 15.19 3.76
N SER A 63 -8.01 14.18 2.88
CA SER A 63 -7.65 12.82 3.27
C SER A 63 -6.14 12.66 3.54
N PHE A 64 -5.31 13.54 2.98
CA PHE A 64 -3.86 13.47 3.10
C PHE A 64 -3.27 14.81 3.52
N ASP A 65 -2.29 14.76 4.41
CA ASP A 65 -1.39 15.87 4.66
C ASP A 65 -0.12 15.70 3.82
N CYS A 66 0.39 16.80 3.30
CA CYS A 66 1.61 16.81 2.51
C CYS A 66 2.61 17.85 3.01
N SER A 67 3.90 17.51 2.89
CA SER A 67 4.98 18.47 3.06
C SER A 67 5.07 19.48 1.90
N PRO A 68 5.71 20.64 2.12
CA PRO A 68 6.19 21.48 1.02
C PRO A 68 7.11 20.69 0.08
N ALA A 69 7.32 21.20 -1.13
CA ALA A 69 8.19 20.56 -2.12
C ALA A 69 9.59 20.23 -1.55
N PRO A 70 10.13 19.00 -1.74
CA PRO A 70 9.54 17.87 -2.47
C PRO A 70 8.31 17.30 -1.75
N ILE A 71 7.20 17.19 -2.49
CA ILE A 71 5.91 16.80 -1.93
C ILE A 71 6.01 15.36 -1.45
N THR A 72 5.79 15.17 -0.15
CA THR A 72 5.69 13.85 0.48
C THR A 72 4.45 13.81 1.35
N PHE A 73 3.80 12.65 1.43
CA PHE A 73 2.66 12.45 2.31
C PHE A 73 3.15 12.34 3.76
N THR A 74 2.72 13.28 4.60
CA THR A 74 3.09 13.36 6.02
C THR A 74 1.98 12.89 6.94
N GLY A 75 0.76 12.79 6.44
CA GLY A 75 -0.40 12.40 7.23
C GLY A 75 -1.50 11.78 6.37
N LEU A 76 -2.29 10.92 7.00
CA LEU A 76 -3.48 10.29 6.44
C LEU A 76 -4.63 10.43 7.43
N HIS A 77 -5.77 10.90 6.94
CA HIS A 77 -7.02 10.97 7.68
C HIS A 77 -7.97 9.90 7.15
N LEU A 78 -8.25 8.89 7.97
CA LEU A 78 -9.12 7.77 7.61
C LEU A 78 -9.99 7.39 8.79
N ASP A 79 -11.30 7.25 8.55
CA ASP A 79 -12.31 6.86 9.55
C ASP A 79 -12.29 7.71 10.84
N GLY A 80 -11.98 9.01 10.71
CA GLY A 80 -11.88 9.93 11.84
C GLY A 80 -10.60 9.77 12.68
N GLN A 81 -9.66 8.94 12.24
CA GLN A 81 -8.33 8.80 12.85
C GLN A 81 -7.25 9.45 11.99
N ASN A 82 -6.21 9.93 12.67
CA ASN A 82 -5.06 10.58 12.06
C ASN A 82 -3.86 9.64 12.15
N TYR A 83 -3.22 9.38 11.01
CA TYR A 83 -2.06 8.52 10.90
C TYR A 83 -0.88 9.36 10.44
N ALA A 84 0.24 9.31 11.16
CA ALA A 84 1.45 10.00 10.76
C ALA A 84 2.22 9.15 9.74
N CYS A 85 2.48 9.74 8.58
CA CYS A 85 3.15 9.08 7.46
C CYS A 85 4.62 9.49 7.37
N ARG A 86 5.48 8.52 7.10
CA ARG A 86 6.90 8.76 6.76
C ARG A 86 7.40 7.76 5.74
N GLY A 87 8.41 8.15 4.96
CA GLY A 87 9.10 7.22 4.09
C GLY A 87 9.82 6.15 4.91
N ASP A 88 9.65 4.89 4.54
CA ASP A 88 10.32 3.75 5.18
C ASP A 88 11.15 2.99 4.13
N PRO A 89 12.45 2.75 4.36
CA PRO A 89 13.29 2.03 3.40
C PRO A 89 12.93 0.55 3.29
N ASN A 90 12.17 0.00 4.24
CA ASN A 90 11.64 -1.36 4.20
C ASN A 90 10.22 -1.39 3.63
N ALA A 91 9.74 -0.28 3.07
CA ALA A 91 8.46 -0.24 2.39
C ALA A 91 8.44 -1.25 1.23
N GLY A 92 7.40 -2.07 1.22
CA GLY A 92 7.13 -3.05 0.19
C GLY A 92 6.34 -2.46 -0.98
N SER A 93 5.57 -3.33 -1.62
CA SER A 93 4.72 -2.99 -2.76
C SER A 93 3.46 -3.83 -2.74
N CYS A 94 2.33 -3.24 -3.15
CA CYS A 94 1.05 -3.93 -3.32
C CYS A 94 0.59 -3.83 -4.76
N ASP A 95 0.07 -4.94 -5.31
CA ASP A 95 -0.45 -4.99 -6.69
C ASP A 95 0.54 -4.46 -7.74
N GLY A 96 1.84 -4.59 -7.50
CA GLY A 96 2.90 -4.06 -8.38
C GLY A 96 3.17 -2.56 -8.21
N HIS A 97 2.51 -1.88 -7.28
CA HIS A 97 2.73 -0.48 -6.95
C HIS A 97 3.62 -0.34 -5.70
N GLY A 98 4.77 0.32 -5.87
CA GLY A 98 5.70 0.61 -4.78
C GLY A 98 5.09 1.60 -3.79
N ILE A 99 5.24 1.30 -2.50
CA ILE A 99 4.66 2.13 -1.44
C ILE A 99 5.62 3.28 -1.16
N GLN A 100 5.10 4.50 -1.24
CA GLN A 100 5.89 5.72 -1.14
C GLN A 100 6.13 6.11 0.32
N VAL A 101 5.10 5.97 1.16
CA VAL A 101 5.17 6.25 2.59
C VAL A 101 4.35 5.25 3.40
N CYS A 102 4.72 5.11 4.66
CA CYS A 102 4.09 4.25 5.64
C CYS A 102 3.46 5.10 6.74
N CYS A 103 2.18 4.85 7.05
CA CYS A 103 1.36 5.63 7.97
C CYS A 103 0.98 4.80 9.19
N ARG A 104 1.23 5.34 10.38
CA ARG A 104 0.91 4.69 11.66
C ARG A 104 0.06 5.61 12.52
N ASN A 105 -0.89 5.03 13.24
CA ASN A 105 -1.59 5.77 14.28
C ASN A 105 -0.64 5.92 15.46
N ASP A 106 -0.06 7.10 15.63
CA ASP A 106 0.82 7.40 16.76
C ASP A 106 0.02 7.84 18.02
N GLY A 107 -1.31 7.73 17.99
CA GLY A 107 -2.18 7.79 19.17
C GLY A 107 -2.45 9.19 19.71
N ASN A 108 -2.55 10.21 18.83
CA ASN A 108 -2.86 11.58 19.23
C ASN A 108 -4.35 11.84 19.41
#